data_AF-E3K0A7-F1
#
_entry.id   AF-E3K0A7-F1
#
_cell.length_a   1.000
_cell.length_b   1.000
_cell.length_c   1.000
_cell.angle_alpha   90.00
_cell.angle_beta   90.00
_cell.angle_gamma   90.00
#
_symmetry.space_group_name_H-M   'P 1'
#
loop_
_entity.id
_entity.type
_entity.pdbx_description
1 polymer ?
#
loop_
_entity_poly.entity_id
_entity_poly.type
_entity_poly.pdbx_seq_one_letter_code
_entity_poly.pdbx_strand_id
1 'polypeptide(L)'
;MMQADGLFNNSLKIKPDPPSPHLRSHSEHQTDRPTSTTTSMIITAWEGETIDLKKSSKELWTNEIEDEGRHKPLMPSIRSSLFHPAPSRHLLQQISTFGSISHANDLRYWSKTKAFLGLNPDSILDKLDNDPGFIHALDSRFILMRWKETNFVNCEPTQSGLSIQGFYYVCLEKLTGSVEAYYYDPASLPYQKLQLKPIGTNGFGFGSMKLM
;
A
#
# COMPACT_ATOMS: atom_id res chain seq x y z
N MET A 1 -1.90 -5.20 -19.01
CA MET A 1 -3.08 -5.34 -18.11
C MET A 1 -2.68 -6.30 -17.01
N MET A 2 -2.84 -5.91 -15.74
CA MET A 2 -2.54 -6.75 -14.57
C MET A 2 -3.87 -7.11 -13.87
N GLN A 3 -4.00 -8.33 -13.36
CA GLN A 3 -5.20 -8.78 -12.63
C GLN A 3 -4.90 -8.86 -11.14
N ALA A 4 -5.80 -8.35 -10.30
CA ALA A 4 -5.74 -8.47 -8.85
C ALA A 4 -6.55 -9.68 -8.35
N ASP A 5 -5.96 -10.49 -7.48
CA ASP A 5 -6.66 -11.58 -6.80
C ASP A 5 -7.23 -11.07 -5.44
N GLY A 6 -8.56 -10.97 -5.31
CA GLY A 6 -9.26 -11.19 -4.03
C GLY A 6 -9.34 -10.11 -2.93
N LEU A 7 -9.21 -8.81 -3.21
CA LEU A 7 -9.08 -7.79 -2.13
C LEU A 7 -10.34 -7.17 -1.51
N PHE A 8 -11.56 -7.39 -2.02
CA PHE A 8 -12.75 -6.65 -1.53
C PHE A 8 -13.89 -7.49 -0.96
N ASN A 9 -13.72 -8.81 -0.79
CA ASN A 9 -14.77 -9.66 -0.23
C ASN A 9 -14.62 -9.90 1.28
N ASN A 10 -14.86 -8.85 2.08
CA ASN A 10 -15.23 -9.00 3.49
C ASN A 10 -16.65 -8.47 3.72
N SER A 11 -17.63 -9.05 3.02
CA SER A 11 -19.01 -9.03 3.52
C SER A 11 -19.08 -9.99 4.70
N LEU A 12 -19.24 -9.44 5.90
CA LEU A 12 -19.58 -10.15 7.13
C LEU A 12 -20.73 -11.13 6.82
N LYS A 13 -20.44 -12.44 6.76
CA LYS A 13 -21.48 -13.47 6.75
C LYS A 13 -22.10 -13.52 8.15
N ILE A 14 -23.17 -12.76 8.35
CA ILE A 14 -24.09 -13.00 9.46
C ILE A 14 -24.69 -14.38 9.22
N LYS A 15 -24.43 -15.31 10.14
CA LYS A 15 -24.97 -16.67 10.12
C LYS A 15 -26.43 -16.57 10.57
N PRO A 16 -27.42 -17.02 9.79
CA PRO A 16 -28.80 -17.08 10.27
C PRO A 16 -28.95 -18.28 11.23
N ASP A 17 -29.64 -18.05 12.35
CA ASP A 17 -30.02 -19.08 13.33
C ASP A 17 -30.92 -20.16 12.70
N PRO A 18 -30.91 -21.40 13.22
CA PRO A 18 -31.75 -22.49 12.70
C PRO A 18 -33.22 -22.29 13.11
N PRO A 19 -34.20 -22.61 12.23
CA PRO A 19 -35.61 -22.45 12.56
C PRO A 19 -36.14 -23.64 13.36
N SER A 20 -36.88 -23.35 14.43
CA SER A 20 -37.75 -24.32 15.11
C SER A 20 -39.03 -24.55 14.28
N PRO A 21 -39.61 -25.77 14.28
CA PRO A 21 -40.80 -26.05 13.49
C PRO A 21 -42.08 -25.62 14.24
N HIS A 22 -43.05 -25.03 13.53
CA HIS A 22 -44.43 -25.51 13.40
C HIS A 22 -45.42 -24.44 12.88
N LEU A 23 -46.33 -24.92 12.00
CA LEU A 23 -47.69 -24.43 11.69
C LEU A 23 -47.93 -23.27 10.70
N ARG A 24 -48.02 -23.67 9.42
CA ARG A 24 -48.96 -23.34 8.32
C ARG A 24 -50.02 -22.22 8.54
N SER A 25 -49.97 -21.17 7.68
CA SER A 25 -51.14 -20.61 6.98
C SER A 25 -50.72 -19.70 5.80
N HIS A 26 -51.54 -19.70 4.75
CA HIS A 26 -51.38 -19.05 3.44
C HIS A 26 -51.23 -17.52 3.47
N SER A 27 -50.35 -16.95 2.63
CA SER A 27 -50.60 -15.69 1.89
C SER A 27 -49.58 -15.44 0.77
N GLU A 28 -50.13 -15.16 -0.41
CA GLU A 28 -49.68 -14.27 -1.50
C GLU A 28 -48.27 -14.30 -2.12
N HIS A 29 -48.31 -14.28 -3.45
CA HIS A 29 -47.22 -14.08 -4.39
C HIS A 29 -46.40 -12.81 -4.12
N GLN A 30 -45.11 -12.97 -3.82
CA GLN A 30 -44.09 -12.02 -4.24
C GLN A 30 -42.89 -12.84 -4.70
N THR A 31 -42.71 -12.90 -6.03
CA THR A 31 -41.46 -13.42 -6.59
C THR A 31 -40.36 -12.42 -6.25
N ASP A 32 -39.69 -12.65 -5.12
CA ASP A 32 -38.42 -12.01 -4.83
C ASP A 32 -37.44 -12.44 -5.93
N ARG A 33 -37.27 -11.57 -6.92
CA ARG A 33 -36.08 -11.62 -7.76
C ARG A 33 -34.91 -11.48 -6.79
N PRO A 34 -33.95 -12.42 -6.73
CA PRO A 34 -32.68 -12.09 -6.15
C PRO A 34 -32.15 -10.92 -6.96
N THR A 35 -32.12 -9.73 -6.36
CA THR A 35 -31.26 -8.65 -6.84
C THR A 35 -29.87 -9.21 -6.76
N SER A 36 -29.41 -9.81 -7.85
CA SER A 36 -27.99 -10.03 -8.04
C SER A 36 -27.39 -8.63 -8.04
N THR A 37 -26.93 -8.17 -6.88
CA THR A 37 -25.99 -7.07 -6.81
C THR A 37 -24.76 -7.59 -7.53
N THR A 38 -24.75 -7.49 -8.86
CA THR A 38 -23.55 -7.64 -9.67
C THR A 38 -22.59 -6.65 -9.05
N THR A 39 -21.65 -7.15 -8.25
CA THR A 39 -20.62 -6.33 -7.64
C THR A 39 -19.80 -5.81 -8.81
N SER A 40 -20.15 -4.61 -9.28
CA SER A 40 -19.44 -3.96 -10.36
C SER A 40 -18.00 -3.82 -9.89
N MET A 41 -17.06 -4.34 -10.66
CA MET A 41 -15.64 -4.15 -10.37
C MET A 41 -15.36 -2.66 -10.20
N ILE A 42 -14.76 -2.25 -9.09
CA ILE A 42 -14.33 -0.87 -8.86
C ILE A 42 -12.98 -0.68 -9.55
N ILE A 43 -12.85 0.37 -10.35
CA ILE A 43 -11.63 0.73 -11.06
C ILE A 43 -11.09 2.00 -10.43
N THR A 44 -9.83 1.97 -10.02
CA THR A 44 -9.09 3.12 -9.51
C THR A 44 -7.93 3.47 -10.43
N ALA A 45 -7.62 4.77 -10.53
CA ALA A 45 -6.40 5.27 -11.16
C ALA A 45 -5.30 5.45 -10.11
N TRP A 46 -4.04 5.33 -10.54
CA TRP A 46 -2.89 5.24 -9.65
C TRP A 46 -1.73 6.07 -10.18
N GLU A 47 -0.99 6.66 -9.26
CA GLU A 47 0.36 7.16 -9.49
C GLU A 47 1.37 6.36 -8.68
N GLY A 48 2.64 6.41 -9.07
CA GLY A 48 3.67 5.71 -8.33
C GLY A 48 5.05 6.30 -8.52
N GLU A 49 5.89 6.15 -7.51
CA GLU A 49 7.30 6.50 -7.53
C GLU A 49 8.18 5.26 -7.34
N THR A 50 9.29 5.21 -8.06
CA THR A 50 10.31 4.16 -7.93
C THR A 50 11.32 4.52 -6.85
N ILE A 51 11.80 3.52 -6.13
CA ILE A 51 12.82 3.68 -5.07
C ILE A 51 14.16 3.26 -5.63
N ASP A 52 15.15 4.15 -5.56
CA ASP A 52 16.51 3.88 -6.03
C ASP A 52 17.47 3.64 -4.87
N LEU A 53 17.58 2.38 -4.44
CA LEU A 53 18.47 1.99 -3.35
C LEU A 53 19.96 2.18 -3.68
N LYS A 54 20.34 2.39 -4.95
CA LYS A 54 21.73 2.71 -5.31
C LYS A 54 22.07 4.18 -5.02
N LYS A 55 21.06 5.04 -4.96
CA LYS A 55 21.20 6.45 -4.57
C LYS A 55 21.36 6.57 -3.05
N SER A 56 20.47 5.92 -2.27
CA SER A 56 20.54 5.90 -0.80
C SER A 56 19.61 4.85 -0.21
N SER A 57 20.01 4.21 0.89
CA SER A 57 19.12 3.34 1.69
C SER A 57 17.93 4.11 2.28
N LYS A 58 18.09 5.42 2.49
CA LYS A 58 17.06 6.34 2.99
C LYS A 58 15.91 6.57 2.01
N GLU A 59 16.03 6.15 0.74
CA GLU A 59 14.93 6.19 -0.23
C GLU A 59 13.75 5.29 0.18
N LEU A 60 13.96 4.38 1.14
CA LEU A 60 12.88 3.61 1.77
C LEU A 60 11.91 4.49 2.58
N TRP A 61 12.33 5.67 3.01
CA TRP A 61 11.50 6.59 3.78
C TRP A 61 10.42 7.22 2.94
N THR A 62 9.24 7.30 3.53
CA THR A 62 8.16 8.10 2.98
C THR A 62 8.42 9.61 3.16
N ASN A 63 9.19 9.99 4.19
CA ASN A 63 9.59 11.36 4.46
C ASN A 63 10.99 11.41 5.11
N GLU A 64 11.77 12.43 4.77
CA GLU A 64 13.15 12.59 5.25
C GLU A 64 13.25 13.18 6.67
N ILE A 65 12.13 13.53 7.31
CA ILE A 65 12.13 14.14 8.65
C ILE A 65 12.51 13.05 9.65
N GLU A 66 13.69 13.18 10.26
CA GLU A 66 14.12 12.30 11.35
C GLU A 66 13.15 12.41 12.53
N ASP A 67 12.82 11.27 13.14
CA ASP A 67 12.09 11.21 14.42
C ASP A 67 12.99 11.77 15.52
N GLU A 68 13.10 13.11 15.62
CA GLU A 68 13.87 13.85 16.63
C GLU A 68 13.34 13.67 18.07
N GLY A 69 12.65 12.55 18.37
CA GLY A 69 11.88 12.37 19.59
C GLY A 69 12.43 11.40 20.64
N ARG A 70 13.37 10.51 20.33
CA ARG A 70 13.57 9.34 21.23
C ARG A 70 14.78 9.32 22.15
N HIS A 71 15.88 10.05 21.91
CA HIS A 71 17.07 9.99 22.78
C HIS A 71 17.69 11.37 23.07
N LYS A 72 17.04 12.18 23.91
CA LYS A 72 17.74 13.26 24.65
C LYS A 72 17.30 13.25 26.12
N PRO A 73 18.22 13.10 27.10
CA PRO A 73 17.86 13.21 28.51
C PRO A 73 17.52 14.66 28.86
N LEU A 74 16.60 14.80 29.81
CA LEU A 74 16.04 16.03 30.40
C LEU A 74 16.99 17.25 30.39
N MET A 75 16.63 18.30 29.64
CA MET A 75 17.04 19.69 29.92
C MET A 75 15.88 20.64 29.56
N PRO A 76 15.64 21.73 30.32
CA PRO A 76 14.45 22.55 30.17
C PRO A 76 14.56 23.55 29.01
N SER A 77 13.40 23.79 28.41
CA SER A 77 13.11 24.63 27.25
C SER A 77 13.78 26.02 27.26
N ILE A 78 14.59 26.30 26.23
CA ILE A 78 14.82 27.66 25.72
C ILE A 78 14.75 27.60 24.19
N ARG A 79 13.61 28.07 23.64
CA ARG A 79 13.39 28.61 22.28
C ARG A 79 14.41 28.22 21.19
N SER A 80 14.09 27.25 20.35
CA SER A 80 14.79 26.98 19.08
C SER A 80 13.88 27.13 17.84
N SER A 81 12.91 28.06 17.87
CA SER A 81 12.05 28.35 16.73
C SER A 81 12.73 29.20 15.64
N LEU A 82 14.05 29.11 15.44
CA LEU A 82 14.78 30.03 14.56
C LEU A 82 15.67 29.40 13.47
N PHE A 83 15.77 28.07 13.35
CA PHE A 83 16.60 27.48 12.28
C PHE A 83 16.09 26.14 11.75
N HIS A 84 14.81 26.06 11.36
CA HIS A 84 14.40 25.02 10.43
C HIS A 84 14.28 25.66 9.04
N PRO A 85 15.15 25.31 8.07
CA PRO A 85 14.92 25.71 6.69
C PRO A 85 13.54 25.20 6.27
N ALA A 86 12.80 26.04 5.53
CA ALA A 86 11.49 25.64 5.01
C ALA A 86 11.62 24.28 4.29
N PRO A 87 10.69 23.33 4.53
CA PRO A 87 10.72 22.03 3.87
C PRO A 87 10.86 22.18 2.35
N SER A 88 11.69 21.33 1.74
CA SER A 88 11.84 21.35 0.28
C SER A 88 10.48 21.09 -0.39
N ARG A 89 10.24 21.67 -1.58
CA ARG A 89 8.98 21.45 -2.32
C ARG A 89 8.72 19.96 -2.58
N HIS A 90 9.79 19.19 -2.81
CA HIS A 90 9.73 17.74 -2.96
C HIS A 90 9.23 17.04 -1.68
N LEU A 91 9.76 17.40 -0.52
CA LEU A 91 9.33 16.85 0.77
C LEU A 91 7.86 17.18 1.08
N LEU A 92 7.42 18.41 0.81
CA LEU A 92 6.02 18.80 0.98
C LEU A 92 5.09 18.00 0.05
N GLN A 93 5.53 17.73 -1.17
CA GLN A 93 4.77 16.91 -2.12
C GLN A 93 4.68 15.45 -1.64
N GLN A 94 5.78 14.84 -1.20
CA GLN A 94 5.76 13.48 -0.66
C GLN A 94 4.88 13.35 0.59
N ILE A 95 4.97 14.31 1.52
CA ILE A 95 4.11 14.36 2.71
C ILE A 95 2.65 14.54 2.31
N SER A 96 2.36 15.34 1.29
CA SER A 96 0.99 15.50 0.78
C SER A 96 0.46 14.23 0.12
N THR A 97 1.31 13.46 -0.58
CA THR A 97 0.89 12.28 -1.34
C THR A 97 0.77 11.02 -0.47
N PHE A 98 1.72 10.81 0.44
CA PHE A 98 1.85 9.57 1.23
C PHE A 98 1.66 9.78 2.73
N GLY A 99 1.54 11.02 3.20
CA GLY A 99 1.43 11.36 4.61
C GLY A 99 2.76 11.34 5.37
N SER A 100 2.70 11.60 6.67
CA SER A 100 3.85 11.54 7.58
C SER A 100 3.90 10.19 8.26
N ILE A 101 4.84 9.34 7.86
CA ILE A 101 5.01 7.97 8.35
C ILE A 101 6.31 7.86 9.13
N SER A 102 6.28 7.21 10.30
CA SER A 102 7.52 6.93 11.03
C SER A 102 8.41 5.94 10.25
N HIS A 103 9.73 6.14 10.29
CA HIS A 103 10.69 5.23 9.65
C HIS A 103 10.54 3.79 10.15
N ALA A 104 10.20 3.59 11.43
CA ALA A 104 9.91 2.26 11.97
C ALA A 104 8.72 1.58 11.27
N ASN A 105 7.67 2.33 10.92
CA ASN A 105 6.55 1.79 10.14
C ASN A 105 6.97 1.51 8.69
N ASP A 106 7.75 2.39 8.05
CA ASP A 106 8.29 2.14 6.71
C ASP A 106 9.03 0.79 6.69
N LEU A 107 9.98 0.56 7.62
CA LEU A 107 10.72 -0.71 7.68
C LEU A 107 9.82 -1.91 7.96
N ARG A 108 8.81 -1.76 8.83
CA ARG A 108 7.85 -2.84 9.10
C ARG A 108 7.08 -3.24 7.85
N TYR A 109 6.67 -2.29 7.02
CA TYR A 109 5.97 -2.58 5.77
C TYR A 109 6.91 -3.15 4.70
N TRP A 110 8.09 -2.55 4.52
CA TRP A 110 9.10 -3.10 3.61
C TRP A 110 9.48 -4.55 3.95
N SER A 111 9.60 -4.89 5.23
CA SER A 111 9.90 -6.26 5.69
C SER A 111 8.85 -7.31 5.29
N LYS A 112 7.62 -6.89 4.93
CA LYS A 112 6.58 -7.80 4.47
C LYS A 112 6.70 -8.13 2.98
N THR A 113 7.35 -7.26 2.21
CA THR A 113 7.55 -7.48 0.78
C THR A 113 8.56 -8.58 0.52
N LYS A 114 8.43 -9.28 -0.61
CA LYS A 114 9.42 -10.25 -1.10
C LYS A 114 10.87 -9.78 -1.04
N ALA A 115 11.14 -8.49 -1.22
CA ALA A 115 12.50 -7.95 -1.23
C ALA A 115 13.21 -8.10 0.13
N PHE A 116 12.49 -7.93 1.23
CA PHE A 116 13.06 -7.95 2.58
C PHE A 116 12.46 -9.06 3.45
N LEU A 117 11.75 -10.01 2.84
CA LEU A 117 11.06 -11.06 3.55
C LEU A 117 12.03 -11.90 4.38
N GLY A 118 11.75 -12.03 5.67
CA GLY A 118 12.57 -12.79 6.61
C GLY A 118 13.71 -11.98 7.26
N LEU A 119 13.93 -10.73 6.84
CA LEU A 119 14.79 -9.81 7.58
C LEU A 119 14.04 -9.21 8.76
N ASN A 120 14.77 -8.94 9.84
CA ASN A 120 14.25 -8.10 10.92
C ASN A 120 14.15 -6.65 10.40
N PRO A 121 13.00 -5.96 10.53
CA PRO A 121 12.83 -4.56 10.14
C PRO A 121 13.99 -3.67 10.59
N ASP A 122 14.43 -3.80 11.85
CA ASP A 122 15.44 -2.93 12.45
C ASP A 122 16.85 -3.16 11.85
N SER A 123 17.06 -4.28 11.15
CA SER A 123 18.33 -4.62 10.48
C SER A 123 18.37 -4.25 8.99
N ILE A 124 17.25 -3.82 8.40
CA ILE A 124 17.17 -3.58 6.94
C ILE A 124 18.15 -2.50 6.51
N LEU A 125 18.22 -1.37 7.22
CA LEU A 125 19.14 -0.29 6.88
C LEU A 125 20.59 -0.72 7.04
N ASP A 126 20.93 -1.37 8.15
CA ASP A 126 22.28 -1.88 8.39
C ASP A 126 22.72 -2.82 7.26
N LYS A 127 21.81 -3.69 6.79
CA LYS A 127 22.06 -4.57 5.66
C LYS A 127 22.27 -3.81 4.36
N LEU A 128 21.49 -2.75 4.09
CA LEU A 128 21.64 -1.93 2.90
C LEU A 128 22.95 -1.13 2.92
N ASP A 129 23.29 -0.52 4.05
CA ASP A 129 24.45 0.36 4.18
C ASP A 129 25.78 -0.41 4.16
N ASN A 130 25.81 -1.63 4.71
CA ASN A 130 27.03 -2.41 4.87
C ASN A 130 27.22 -3.54 3.84
N ASP A 131 26.21 -3.88 3.04
CA ASP A 131 26.29 -4.95 2.03
C ASP A 131 25.87 -4.45 0.63
N PRO A 132 26.81 -3.85 -0.13
CA PRO A 132 26.55 -3.44 -1.51
C PRO A 132 26.14 -4.61 -2.43
N GLY A 133 26.59 -5.83 -2.12
CA GLY A 133 26.21 -7.03 -2.86
C GLY A 133 24.72 -7.36 -2.67
N PHE A 134 24.19 -7.10 -1.48
CA PHE A 134 22.76 -7.20 -1.21
C PHE A 134 21.94 -6.17 -2.00
N ILE A 135 22.38 -4.90 -2.07
CA ILE A 135 21.72 -3.88 -2.91
C ILE A 135 21.69 -4.33 -4.37
N HIS A 136 22.83 -4.80 -4.91
CA HIS A 136 22.91 -5.29 -6.29
C HIS A 136 21.97 -6.49 -6.52
N ALA A 137 21.91 -7.43 -5.58
CA ALA A 137 20.99 -8.57 -5.67
C ALA A 137 19.52 -8.12 -5.68
N LEU A 138 19.15 -7.16 -4.82
CA LEU A 138 17.80 -6.58 -4.79
C LEU A 138 17.46 -5.88 -6.10
N ASP A 139 18.32 -4.95 -6.56
CA ASP A 139 18.11 -4.21 -7.80
C ASP A 139 18.05 -5.16 -9.01
N SER A 140 18.83 -6.23 -9.04
CA SER A 140 18.77 -7.20 -10.14
C SER A 140 17.43 -7.94 -10.24
N ARG A 141 16.72 -8.11 -9.12
CA ARG A 141 15.54 -8.97 -9.02
C ARG A 141 14.23 -8.20 -8.87
N PHE A 142 14.25 -7.05 -8.22
CA PHE A 142 13.05 -6.33 -7.80
C PHE A 142 13.05 -4.87 -8.29
N ILE A 143 11.85 -4.34 -8.50
CA ILE A 143 11.60 -2.91 -8.59
C ILE A 143 10.74 -2.55 -7.38
N LEU A 144 11.27 -1.68 -6.53
CA LEU A 144 10.56 -1.18 -5.36
C LEU A 144 9.87 0.14 -5.72
N MET A 145 8.63 0.28 -5.30
CA MET A 145 7.82 1.47 -5.58
C MET A 145 6.91 1.82 -4.42
N ARG A 146 6.44 3.06 -4.37
CA ARG A 146 5.25 3.47 -3.62
C ARG A 146 4.15 3.85 -4.59
N TRP A 147 2.95 3.29 -4.42
CA TRP A 147 1.79 3.61 -5.27
C TRP A 147 0.67 4.25 -4.47
N LYS A 148 -0.05 5.18 -5.09
CA LYS A 148 -1.16 5.93 -4.51
C LYS A 148 -2.33 5.94 -5.48
N GLU A 149 -3.52 5.55 -5.04
CA GLU A 149 -4.71 5.81 -5.85
C GLU A 149 -5.03 7.31 -5.85
N THR A 150 -5.39 7.82 -7.02
CA THR A 150 -5.72 9.23 -7.22
C THR A 150 -7.24 9.45 -7.27
N ASN A 151 -7.97 8.52 -7.89
CA ASN A 151 -9.42 8.63 -8.07
C ASN A 151 -10.07 7.28 -8.42
N PHE A 152 -11.38 7.22 -8.19
CA PHE A 152 -12.24 6.20 -8.77
C PHE A 152 -12.56 6.58 -10.22
N VAL A 153 -12.59 5.59 -11.12
CA VAL A 153 -12.77 5.81 -12.57
C VAL A 153 -14.22 5.56 -12.98
N ASN A 154 -14.87 4.58 -12.36
CA ASN A 154 -16.18 4.08 -12.79
C ASN A 154 -17.28 4.19 -11.73
N CYS A 155 -17.00 4.85 -10.61
CA CYS A 155 -17.98 5.13 -9.56
C CYS A 155 -17.60 6.38 -8.78
N GLU A 156 -18.58 6.96 -8.11
CA GLU A 156 -18.34 8.04 -7.14
C GLU A 156 -17.75 7.48 -5.85
N PRO A 157 -16.89 8.24 -5.12
CA PRO A 157 -16.30 7.79 -3.86
C PRO A 157 -17.33 7.27 -2.85
N THR A 158 -18.48 7.94 -2.75
CA THR A 158 -19.58 7.60 -1.84
C THR A 158 -20.27 6.28 -2.17
N GLN A 159 -20.17 5.82 -3.42
CA GLN A 159 -20.79 4.58 -3.90
C GLN A 159 -19.83 3.39 -3.83
N SER A 160 -18.52 3.64 -3.77
CA SER A 160 -17.50 2.58 -3.76
C SER A 160 -17.47 1.79 -2.45
N GLY A 161 -17.76 2.45 -1.32
CA GLY A 161 -17.55 1.89 0.02
C GLY A 161 -16.07 1.68 0.38
N LEU A 162 -15.13 2.22 -0.41
CA LEU A 162 -13.69 2.06 -0.24
C LEU A 162 -13.03 3.39 0.13
N SER A 163 -12.04 3.33 1.03
CA SER A 163 -11.13 4.44 1.28
C SER A 163 -9.89 4.27 0.42
N ILE A 164 -9.54 5.31 -0.33
CA ILE A 164 -8.28 5.40 -1.11
C ILE A 164 -7.31 6.42 -0.50
N GLN A 165 -7.44 6.69 0.80
CA GLN A 165 -6.64 7.70 1.51
C GLN A 165 -5.21 7.23 1.78
N GLY A 166 -4.97 5.93 1.85
CA GLY A 166 -3.66 5.33 2.07
C GLY A 166 -2.81 5.25 0.81
N PHE A 167 -1.77 4.44 0.87
CA PHE A 167 -0.87 4.14 -0.24
C PHE A 167 -0.28 2.74 -0.08
N TYR A 168 0.54 2.31 -1.03
CA TYR A 168 1.06 0.95 -1.09
C TYR A 168 2.57 0.94 -1.10
N TYR A 169 3.14 0.02 -0.33
CA TYR A 169 4.53 -0.43 -0.46
C TYR A 169 4.56 -1.55 -1.48
N VAL A 170 5.23 -1.35 -2.61
CA VAL A 170 5.11 -2.21 -3.79
C VAL A 170 6.45 -2.84 -4.15
N CYS A 171 6.42 -4.14 -4.42
CA CYS A 171 7.54 -4.94 -4.87
C CYS A 171 7.15 -5.71 -6.14
N LEU A 172 7.74 -5.32 -7.26
CA LEU A 172 7.62 -6.01 -8.54
C LEU A 172 8.82 -6.94 -8.74
N GLU A 173 8.57 -8.22 -8.95
CA GLU A 173 9.61 -9.20 -9.30
C GLU A 173 9.86 -9.18 -10.81
N LYS A 174 11.06 -8.72 -11.23
CA LYS A 174 11.41 -8.49 -12.64
C LYS A 174 11.29 -9.75 -13.50
N LEU A 175 11.67 -10.91 -12.94
CA LEU A 175 11.66 -12.19 -13.67
C LEU A 175 10.25 -12.67 -14.02
N THR A 176 9.30 -12.54 -13.09
CA THR A 176 7.94 -13.09 -13.23
C THR A 176 6.92 -12.04 -13.64
N GLY A 177 7.26 -10.76 -13.53
CA GLY A 177 6.33 -9.64 -13.69
C GLY A 177 5.26 -9.57 -12.59
N SER A 178 5.36 -10.40 -11.55
CA SER A 178 4.38 -10.42 -10.46
C SER A 178 4.60 -9.23 -9.52
N VAL A 179 3.51 -8.57 -9.15
CA VAL A 179 3.51 -7.48 -8.17
C VAL A 179 2.94 -7.99 -6.86
N GLU A 180 3.64 -7.68 -5.78
CA GLU A 180 3.13 -7.79 -4.42
C GLU A 180 3.16 -6.41 -3.79
N ALA A 181 2.08 -6.02 -3.10
CA ALA A 181 2.04 -4.77 -2.38
C ALA A 181 1.27 -4.85 -1.08
N TYR A 182 1.56 -3.92 -0.16
CA TYR A 182 0.91 -3.81 1.14
C TYR A 182 0.35 -2.41 1.35
N TYR A 183 -0.95 -2.32 1.58
CA TYR A 183 -1.65 -1.07 1.81
C TYR A 183 -1.43 -0.54 3.22
N TYR A 184 -1.12 0.76 3.31
CA TYR A 184 -1.00 1.51 4.55
C TYR A 184 -2.03 2.64 4.57
N ASP A 185 -2.86 2.63 5.60
CA ASP A 185 -3.72 3.74 6.01
C ASP A 185 -3.90 3.61 7.53
N PRO A 186 -3.59 4.65 8.34
CA PRO A 186 -3.72 4.59 9.79
C PRO A 186 -5.16 4.34 10.26
N ALA A 187 -6.17 4.62 9.43
CA ALA A 187 -7.57 4.36 9.73
C ALA A 187 -8.05 2.97 9.29
N SER A 188 -7.18 2.17 8.67
CA SER A 188 -7.50 0.86 8.10
C SER A 188 -6.76 -0.28 8.81
N LEU A 189 -7.20 -1.52 8.55
CA LEU A 189 -6.46 -2.70 9.02
C LEU A 189 -5.06 -2.74 8.37
N PRO A 190 -4.01 -3.07 9.13
CA PRO A 190 -2.65 -3.08 8.60
C PRO A 190 -2.42 -4.28 7.67
N TYR A 191 -1.41 -4.15 6.80
CA TYR A 191 -0.89 -5.23 5.95
C TYR A 191 -1.91 -5.87 4.99
N GLN A 192 -2.92 -5.11 4.56
CA GLN A 192 -3.80 -5.58 3.49
C GLN A 192 -2.98 -5.78 2.21
N LYS A 193 -3.02 -7.00 1.68
CA LYS A 193 -2.10 -7.46 0.63
C LYS A 193 -2.74 -7.41 -0.74
N LEU A 194 -2.09 -6.73 -1.68
CA LEU A 194 -2.40 -6.75 -3.10
C LEU A 194 -1.43 -7.68 -3.83
N GLN A 195 -1.98 -8.55 -4.68
CA GLN A 195 -1.18 -9.40 -5.56
C GLN A 195 -1.68 -9.23 -6.98
N LEU A 196 -0.77 -8.86 -7.87
CA LEU A 196 -1.05 -8.75 -9.29
C LEU A 196 -0.19 -9.70 -10.10
N LYS A 197 -0.79 -10.31 -11.12
CA LYS A 197 -0.06 -11.12 -12.10
C LYS A 197 -0.17 -10.50 -13.50
N PRO A 198 0.89 -10.59 -14.31
CA PRO A 198 0.81 -10.17 -15.70
C PRO A 198 -0.13 -11.10 -16.46
N ILE A 199 -0.99 -10.54 -17.30
CA ILE A 199 -1.87 -11.31 -18.20
C ILE A 199 -1.24 -11.28 -19.60
N GLY A 200 -0.91 -12.46 -20.14
CA GLY A 200 -0.40 -12.66 -21.51
C GLY A 200 1.11 -12.97 -21.61
N THR A 201 1.52 -13.68 -22.66
CA THR A 201 2.90 -14.21 -22.84
C THR A 201 3.84 -13.28 -23.61
N ASN A 202 3.36 -12.15 -24.16
CA ASN A 202 4.11 -11.31 -25.12
C ASN A 202 4.12 -9.82 -24.72
N GLY A 203 4.19 -9.53 -23.42
CA GLY A 203 3.83 -8.24 -22.83
C GLY A 203 4.58 -7.01 -23.33
N PHE A 204 4.04 -6.32 -24.33
CA PHE A 204 4.03 -4.86 -24.34
C PHE A 204 2.93 -4.40 -23.37
N GLY A 205 3.26 -4.29 -22.09
CA GLY A 205 2.41 -3.56 -21.15
C GLY A 205 2.43 -2.08 -21.52
N PHE A 206 1.28 -1.49 -21.85
CA PHE A 206 1.12 -0.05 -21.90
C PHE A 206 1.27 0.52 -20.48
N GLY A 207 2.51 0.71 -20.06
CA GLY A 207 2.92 1.50 -18.92
C GLY A 207 4.13 2.31 -19.39
N SER A 208 3.88 3.51 -19.92
CA SER A 208 4.96 4.43 -20.25
C SER A 208 5.50 5.00 -18.94
N MET A 209 6.56 4.41 -18.39
CA MET A 209 7.42 5.11 -17.44
C MET A 209 8.28 6.10 -18.22
N LYS A 210 7.92 7.38 -18.15
CA LYS A 210 8.83 8.45 -18.53
C LYS A 210 9.63 8.81 -17.28
N LEU A 211 10.90 8.41 -17.22
CA LEU A 211 11.84 9.07 -16.31
C LEU A 211 12.02 10.50 -16.81
N MET A 212 11.77 11.48 -15.96
CA MET A 212 12.22 12.87 -16.16
C MET A 212 13.48 13.09 -15.36
#